data_AF-A0A6A6EGX2-F1
#
_entry.id   AF-A0A6A6EGX2-F1
#
_cell.length_a   1.000
_cell.length_b   1.000
_cell.length_c   1.000
_cell.angle_alpha   90.00
_cell.angle_beta   90.00
_cell.angle_gamma   90.00
#
_symmetry.space_group_name_H-M   'P 1'
#
loop_
_entity.id
_entity.type
_entity.pdbx_description
1 polymer ?
#
loop_
_entity_poly.entity_id
_entity_poly.type
_entity_poly.pdbx_seq_one_letter_code
_entity_poly.pdbx_strand_id
1 'polypeptide(L)'
;MSRKRHRPQRRKEPLPPRNRKKATSNSPTAPGNNEVAFNIKGLYAAANNFILQGRLTLDEIDLYEKLLQKGIQVKSFTAEDVEKMNPLQMHLRHAETLKKYRKTVLHDVSAQQAPETPQHRTQPLRTRITVPPEDSASNSVHTRWSSYPTQLEQQPTHHLPGCTPHATLSLPTPSRPPSVHEVSCQIVVGHELIVYNAGDIQPPTRKKVYKNNIEMLLEDWECGSHDLVKYQGKPIPIRLWREIFRRSHSAFWRTYTKNYSEQRLVISIYKWYSTPDAFWADFSRRVSRKNRDDIWERLPWKGIVEKAREKRRVIDEEAATEARARYYMDFNEVFTYREGSETKVFSSPRKIASKYRSLRGSTMPWDNEEVEGEEA
;
A
#
# COMPACT_ATOMS: atom_id res chain seq x y z
N MET A 1 30.18 -53.32 -16.99
CA MET A 1 29.52 -53.97 -15.82
C MET A 1 28.97 -52.89 -14.90
N SER A 2 27.66 -52.64 -14.92
CA SER A 2 27.03 -51.53 -14.18
C SER A 2 26.30 -52.06 -12.95
N ARG A 3 26.78 -51.74 -11.74
CA ARG A 3 26.19 -52.20 -10.48
C ARG A 3 25.00 -51.31 -10.10
N LYS A 4 23.78 -51.81 -10.32
CA LYS A 4 22.53 -51.22 -9.79
C LYS A 4 22.56 -51.27 -8.25
N ARG A 5 22.59 -50.10 -7.61
CA ARG A 5 22.42 -49.99 -6.15
C ARG A 5 20.93 -50.05 -5.81
N HIS A 6 20.50 -51.14 -5.18
CA HIS A 6 19.19 -51.23 -4.55
C HIS A 6 19.14 -50.31 -3.32
N ARG A 7 18.20 -49.36 -3.30
CA ARG A 7 17.87 -48.61 -2.09
C ARG A 7 16.95 -49.46 -1.20
N PRO A 8 17.21 -49.54 0.11
CA PRO A 8 16.34 -50.27 1.04
C PRO A 8 14.99 -49.57 1.19
N GLN A 9 13.92 -50.36 1.08
CA GLN A 9 12.55 -49.91 1.36
C GLN A 9 12.40 -49.63 2.85
N ARG A 10 12.16 -48.37 3.19
CA ARG A 10 11.84 -47.92 4.55
C ARG A 10 10.40 -48.34 4.86
N ARG A 11 10.22 -49.35 5.71
CA ARG A 11 8.90 -49.71 6.28
C ARG A 11 8.35 -48.50 7.04
N LYS A 12 7.12 -48.09 6.71
CA LYS A 12 6.38 -47.07 7.45
C LYS A 12 5.71 -47.76 8.63
N GLU A 13 6.22 -47.53 9.83
CA GLU A 13 5.51 -47.92 11.05
C GLU A 13 4.27 -47.03 11.23
N PRO A 14 3.12 -47.60 11.65
CA PRO A 14 1.91 -46.84 11.91
C PRO A 14 2.11 -45.93 13.14
N LEU A 15 1.78 -44.66 12.97
CA LEU A 15 1.84 -43.68 14.06
C LEU A 15 0.81 -44.03 15.15
N PRO A 16 1.16 -43.84 16.43
CA PRO A 16 0.23 -44.11 17.53
C PRO A 16 -0.97 -43.16 17.50
N PRO A 17 -2.15 -43.60 18.00
CA PRO A 17 -3.38 -42.82 17.96
C PRO A 17 -3.26 -41.55 18.82
N ARG A 18 -3.68 -40.43 18.23
CA ARG A 18 -3.62 -39.09 18.81
C ARG A 18 -4.75 -38.91 19.83
N ASN A 19 -4.43 -38.94 21.12
CA ASN A 19 -5.37 -38.66 22.20
C ASN A 19 -5.90 -37.22 22.12
N ARG A 20 -7.15 -37.06 21.66
CA ARG A 20 -7.89 -35.80 21.73
C ARG A 20 -8.36 -35.58 23.17
N LYS A 21 -7.70 -34.66 23.89
CA LYS A 21 -8.19 -34.14 25.16
C LYS A 21 -9.49 -33.35 24.92
N LYS A 22 -10.59 -33.79 25.54
CA LYS A 22 -11.86 -33.07 25.59
C LYS A 22 -11.68 -31.83 26.46
N ALA A 23 -11.92 -30.65 25.90
CA ALA A 23 -11.99 -29.40 26.66
C ALA A 23 -13.30 -29.39 27.46
N THR A 24 -13.20 -29.37 28.78
CA THR A 24 -14.32 -29.19 29.70
C THR A 24 -14.69 -27.70 29.73
N SER A 25 -15.89 -27.41 29.24
CA SER A 25 -16.59 -26.13 29.39
C SER A 25 -17.04 -25.97 30.85
N ASN A 26 -16.41 -25.05 31.58
CA ASN A 26 -16.93 -24.55 32.85
C ASN A 26 -17.11 -23.03 32.74
N SER A 27 -18.34 -22.64 32.42
CA SER A 27 -18.90 -21.32 32.70
C SER A 27 -19.41 -21.28 34.15
N PRO A 28 -19.20 -20.16 34.88
CA PRO A 28 -20.12 -19.77 35.93
C PRO A 28 -20.80 -18.44 35.60
N THR A 29 -22.12 -18.49 35.55
CA THR A 29 -23.04 -17.36 35.59
C THR A 29 -23.17 -16.87 37.04
N ALA A 30 -23.00 -15.58 37.29
CA ALA A 30 -23.77 -14.86 38.31
C ALA A 30 -23.70 -13.33 38.06
N PRO A 31 -24.85 -12.63 38.02
CA PRO A 31 -24.92 -11.17 37.95
C PRO A 31 -24.87 -10.60 39.37
N GLY A 32 -23.87 -9.77 39.64
CA GLY A 32 -23.70 -9.11 40.93
C GLY A 32 -23.38 -7.64 40.73
N ASN A 33 -24.31 -6.79 41.19
CA ASN A 33 -24.18 -5.35 41.32
C ASN A 33 -22.78 -4.92 41.73
N ASN A 34 -22.08 -4.24 40.82
CA ASN A 34 -21.10 -3.24 41.18
C ASN A 34 -21.52 -1.97 40.47
N GLU A 35 -22.14 -1.10 41.26
CA GLU A 35 -22.24 0.32 40.97
C GLU A 35 -20.94 0.77 40.31
N VAL A 36 -21.05 1.20 39.06
CA VAL A 36 -20.05 2.04 38.42
C VAL A 36 -20.10 3.36 39.19
N ALA A 37 -19.47 3.37 40.36
CA ALA A 37 -18.90 4.56 40.93
C ALA A 37 -17.83 5.01 39.94
N PHE A 38 -18.29 5.64 38.85
CA PHE A 38 -17.49 6.52 38.02
C PHE A 38 -16.68 7.33 39.00
N ASN A 39 -15.35 7.27 38.87
CA ASN A 39 -14.45 7.97 39.74
C ASN A 39 -14.56 9.47 39.43
N ILE A 40 -15.66 10.08 39.87
CA ILE A 40 -16.02 11.49 39.68
C ILE A 40 -14.88 12.34 40.26
N LYS A 41 -14.26 11.91 41.36
CA LYS A 41 -13.04 12.54 41.90
C LYS A 41 -11.86 12.49 40.92
N GLY A 42 -11.66 11.37 40.21
CA GLY A 42 -10.64 11.25 39.16
C GLY A 42 -10.90 12.17 37.96
N LEU A 43 -12.16 12.29 37.54
CA LEU A 43 -12.59 13.22 36.47
C LEU A 43 -12.44 14.68 36.88
N TYR A 44 -12.81 15.05 38.12
CA TYR A 44 -12.59 16.40 38.65
C TYR A 44 -11.10 16.72 38.85
N ALA A 45 -10.29 15.75 39.27
CA ALA A 45 -8.84 15.92 39.38
C ALA A 45 -8.16 16.06 38.00
N ALA A 46 -8.62 15.30 37.00
CA ALA A 46 -8.15 15.43 35.63
C ALA A 46 -8.56 16.79 35.02
N ALA A 47 -9.82 17.20 35.21
CA ALA A 47 -10.31 18.51 34.77
C ALA A 47 -9.54 19.66 35.44
N ASN A 48 -9.35 19.62 36.77
CA ASN A 48 -8.58 20.62 37.50
C ASN A 48 -7.10 20.65 37.08
N ASN A 49 -6.48 19.49 36.82
CA ASN A 49 -5.13 19.47 36.24
C ASN A 49 -5.10 20.07 34.82
N PHE A 50 -6.15 19.86 34.03
CA PHE A 50 -6.28 20.44 32.69
C PHE A 50 -6.42 21.98 32.75
N ILE A 51 -7.22 22.48 33.69
CA ILE A 51 -7.43 23.92 33.95
C ILE A 51 -6.15 24.57 34.49
N LEU A 52 -5.48 23.93 35.45
CA LEU A 52 -4.26 24.45 36.07
C LEU A 52 -3.05 24.46 35.12
N GLN A 53 -3.03 23.57 34.12
CA GLN A 53 -1.90 23.49 33.19
C GLN A 53 -2.06 24.37 31.95
N GLY A 54 -3.24 24.95 31.68
CA GLY A 54 -3.45 25.87 30.56
C GLY A 54 -3.00 25.32 29.19
N ARG A 55 -2.96 23.99 29.02
CA ARG A 55 -2.33 23.38 27.85
C ARG A 55 -3.29 23.35 26.68
N LEU A 56 -3.07 24.29 25.77
CA LEU A 56 -3.46 24.19 24.37
C LEU A 56 -2.94 22.86 23.80
N THR A 57 -3.78 22.13 23.08
CA THR A 57 -3.36 20.98 22.27
C THR A 57 -2.34 21.42 21.20
N LEU A 58 -1.52 20.50 20.67
CA LEU A 58 -0.52 20.85 19.66
C LEU A 58 -1.15 21.52 18.41
N ASP A 59 -2.35 21.09 18.02
CA ASP A 59 -3.10 21.68 16.92
C ASP A 59 -3.60 23.09 17.26
N GLU A 60 -3.94 23.33 18.53
CA GLU A 60 -4.28 24.67 19.00
C GLU A 60 -3.04 25.56 19.07
N ILE A 61 -1.86 25.06 19.48
CA ILE A 61 -0.61 25.84 19.47
C ILE A 61 -0.27 26.30 18.05
N ASP A 62 -0.29 25.40 17.06
CA ASP A 62 -0.06 25.74 15.64
C ASP A 62 -1.10 26.75 15.12
N LEU A 63 -2.36 26.63 15.56
CA LEU A 63 -3.40 27.58 15.21
C LEU A 63 -3.19 28.97 15.84
N TYR A 64 -2.74 29.03 17.10
CA TYR A 64 -2.38 30.27 17.79
C TYR A 64 -1.18 30.95 17.15
N GLU A 65 -0.16 30.20 16.73
CA GLU A 65 0.98 30.74 16.00
C GLU A 65 0.54 31.34 14.65
N LYS A 66 -0.33 30.65 13.91
CA LYS A 66 -0.94 31.17 12.66
C LYS A 66 -1.77 32.43 12.87
N LEU A 67 -2.48 32.52 14.00
CA LEU A 67 -3.24 33.71 14.39
C LEU A 67 -2.31 34.89 14.70
N LEU A 68 -1.22 34.63 15.44
CA LEU A 68 -0.22 35.63 15.79
C LEU A 68 0.50 36.19 14.56
N GLN A 69 0.86 35.33 13.60
CA GLN A 69 1.47 35.72 12.32
C GLN A 69 0.57 36.64 11.49
N LYS A 70 -0.76 36.52 11.65
CA LYS A 70 -1.76 37.38 10.98
C LYS A 70 -2.10 38.65 11.77
N GLY A 71 -1.38 38.92 12.86
CA GLY A 71 -1.65 40.07 13.73
C GLY A 71 -2.93 39.95 14.55
N ILE A 72 -3.55 38.76 14.59
CA ILE A 72 -4.77 38.53 15.37
C ILE A 72 -4.36 38.12 16.78
N GLN A 73 -4.38 39.08 17.70
CA GLN A 73 -4.18 38.79 19.12
C GLN A 73 -5.39 38.02 19.66
N VAL A 74 -5.19 36.75 19.99
CA VAL A 74 -6.12 35.98 20.81
C VAL A 74 -5.91 36.45 22.25
N LYS A 75 -6.94 37.04 22.88
CA LYS A 75 -6.87 37.42 24.29
C LYS A 75 -6.59 36.16 25.12
N SER A 76 -5.40 36.07 25.70
CA SER A 76 -5.12 35.08 26.73
C SER A 76 -5.99 35.37 27.94
N PHE A 77 -6.50 34.32 28.58
CA PHE A 77 -7.16 34.47 29.87
C PHE A 77 -6.11 34.92 30.89
N THR A 78 -6.42 35.97 31.64
CA THR A 78 -5.59 36.35 32.79
C THR A 78 -5.75 35.31 33.90
N ALA A 79 -4.81 35.25 34.83
CA ALA A 79 -4.93 34.36 36.00
C ALA A 79 -6.24 34.62 36.78
N GLU A 80 -6.69 35.88 36.81
CA GLU A 80 -7.94 36.30 37.43
C GLU A 80 -9.18 35.82 36.67
N ASP A 81 -9.13 35.75 35.33
CA ASP A 81 -10.20 35.17 34.51
C ASP A 81 -10.34 33.67 34.75
N VAL A 82 -9.21 32.96 34.90
CA VAL A 82 -9.18 31.51 35.16
C VAL A 82 -9.77 31.18 36.53
N GLU A 83 -9.56 32.05 37.52
CA GLU A 83 -10.09 31.87 38.88
C GLU A 83 -11.60 32.16 38.96
N LYS A 84 -12.11 33.09 38.13
CA LYS A 84 -13.51 33.53 38.16
C LYS A 84 -14.43 32.79 37.19
N MET A 85 -13.92 32.22 36.10
CA MET A 85 -14.74 31.53 35.10
C MET A 85 -14.82 30.03 35.35
N ASN A 86 -16.02 29.48 35.20
CA ASN A 86 -16.18 28.03 35.13
C ASN A 86 -15.41 27.50 33.89
N PRO A 87 -14.69 26.38 34.00
CA PRO A 87 -13.96 25.75 32.90
C PRO A 87 -14.78 25.59 31.62
N LEU A 88 -16.07 25.26 31.75
CA LEU A 88 -16.98 25.14 30.61
C LEU A 88 -17.18 26.48 29.88
N GLN A 89 -17.24 27.59 30.61
CA GLN A 89 -17.33 28.94 30.03
C GLN A 89 -16.04 29.33 29.33
N MET A 90 -14.87 28.90 29.84
CA MET A 90 -13.60 29.11 29.14
C MET A 90 -13.58 28.37 27.81
N HIS A 91 -13.99 27.09 27.80
CA HIS A 91 -14.09 26.31 26.56
C HIS A 91 -15.10 26.91 25.56
N LEU A 92 -16.26 27.38 26.03
CA LEU A 92 -17.25 28.04 25.17
C LEU A 92 -16.69 29.33 24.55
N ARG A 93 -16.04 30.20 25.34
CA ARG A 93 -15.39 31.42 24.81
C ARG A 93 -14.26 31.09 23.83
N HIS A 94 -13.49 30.04 24.09
CA HIS A 94 -12.44 29.59 23.19
C HIS A 94 -13.04 29.11 21.86
N ALA A 95 -14.08 28.27 21.90
CA ALA A 95 -14.79 27.79 20.72
C ALA A 95 -15.42 28.95 19.91
N GLU A 96 -16.00 29.95 20.56
CA GLU A 96 -16.52 31.15 19.89
C GLU A 96 -15.44 31.96 19.18
N THR A 97 -14.27 32.08 19.80
CA THR A 97 -13.11 32.78 19.21
C THR A 97 -12.61 32.06 17.96
N LEU A 98 -12.49 30.73 18.03
CA LEU A 98 -12.13 29.88 16.89
C LEU A 98 -13.17 29.95 15.76
N LYS A 99 -14.47 29.98 16.11
CA LYS A 99 -15.55 30.12 15.14
C LYS A 99 -15.51 31.47 14.43
N LYS A 100 -15.21 32.56 15.15
CA LYS A 100 -14.99 33.88 14.56
C LYS A 100 -13.81 33.86 13.58
N TYR A 101 -12.67 33.30 13.97
CA TYR A 101 -11.50 33.22 13.09
C TYR A 101 -11.76 32.45 11.80
N ARG A 102 -12.40 31.27 11.87
CA ARG A 102 -12.74 30.49 10.66
C ARG A 102 -13.59 31.31 9.70
N LYS A 103 -14.52 32.13 10.22
CA LYS A 103 -15.36 33.01 9.41
C LYS A 103 -14.54 34.14 8.75
N THR A 104 -13.57 34.73 9.45
CA THR A 104 -12.70 35.78 8.89
C THR A 104 -11.77 35.22 7.80
N VAL A 105 -11.13 34.06 8.04
CA VAL A 105 -10.23 33.44 7.06
C VAL A 105 -10.95 33.06 5.77
N LEU A 106 -12.18 32.53 5.87
CA LEU A 106 -12.98 32.21 4.69
C LEU A 106 -13.33 33.47 3.88
N HIS A 107 -13.51 34.61 4.55
CA HIS A 107 -13.76 35.89 3.90
C HIS A 107 -12.52 36.43 3.18
N ASP A 108 -11.33 36.34 3.80
CA ASP A 108 -10.08 36.81 3.19
C ASP A 108 -9.68 35.97 1.97
N VAL A 109 -9.86 34.65 2.03
CA VAL A 109 -9.61 33.75 0.89
C VAL A 109 -10.58 34.05 -0.27
N SER A 110 -11.83 34.40 0.04
CA SER A 110 -12.81 34.81 -0.98
C SER A 110 -12.51 36.19 -1.57
N ALA A 111 -11.91 37.10 -0.79
CA ALA A 111 -11.52 38.43 -1.25
C ALA A 111 -10.27 38.41 -2.15
N GLN A 112 -9.33 37.48 -1.90
CA GLN A 112 -8.14 37.29 -2.73
C GLN A 112 -8.41 36.54 -4.04
N GLN A 113 -9.60 35.96 -4.22
CA GLN A 113 -10.02 35.29 -5.46
C GLN A 113 -10.91 36.16 -6.37
N ALA A 114 -11.10 37.45 -6.05
CA ALA A 114 -11.75 38.37 -6.98
C ALA A 114 -10.85 38.58 -8.21
N PRO A 115 -11.34 38.34 -9.45
CA PRO A 115 -10.53 38.46 -10.65
C PRO A 115 -10.11 39.91 -10.86
N GLU A 116 -8.81 40.17 -10.79
CA GLU A 116 -8.24 41.46 -11.19
C GLU A 116 -8.62 41.75 -12.65
N THR A 117 -9.27 42.90 -12.86
CA THR A 117 -9.66 43.39 -14.18
C THR A 117 -8.39 43.80 -14.93
N PRO A 118 -8.13 43.31 -16.16
CA PRO A 118 -6.85 43.50 -16.81
C PRO A 118 -6.67 44.95 -17.30
N GLN A 119 -5.81 45.71 -16.63
CA GLN A 119 -5.26 46.95 -17.17
C GLN A 119 -3.98 46.67 -17.98
N HIS A 120 -4.05 47.11 -19.25
CA HIS A 120 -2.98 47.43 -20.18
C HIS A 120 -1.60 46.73 -20.07
N ARG A 121 -1.43 45.82 -21.02
CA ARG A 121 -0.20 45.14 -21.44
C ARG A 121 0.77 46.10 -22.15
N THR A 122 1.83 46.52 -21.49
CA THR A 122 3.06 47.02 -22.14
C THR A 122 4.04 45.87 -22.32
N GLN A 123 4.44 45.61 -23.57
CA GLN A 123 5.41 44.57 -23.94
C GLN A 123 6.84 45.00 -23.59
N PRO A 124 7.74 44.05 -23.24
CA PRO A 124 9.16 44.24 -23.44
C PRO A 124 9.75 43.30 -24.50
N LEU A 125 10.44 43.97 -25.42
CA LEU A 125 11.60 43.64 -26.24
C LEU A 125 12.14 42.20 -26.26
N ARG A 126 12.19 41.72 -27.50
CA ARG A 126 12.77 40.48 -28.02
C ARG A 126 14.29 40.62 -28.11
N THR A 127 15.04 39.97 -27.22
CA THR A 127 16.50 39.83 -27.36
C THR A 127 16.85 38.63 -28.23
N ARG A 128 17.68 38.90 -29.23
CA ARG A 128 18.21 38.00 -30.26
C ARG A 128 19.37 37.21 -29.65
N ILE A 129 19.27 35.88 -29.55
CA ILE A 129 20.39 35.03 -29.15
C ILE A 129 21.14 34.59 -30.41
N THR A 130 22.40 35.00 -30.48
CA THR A 130 23.38 34.63 -31.49
C THR A 130 23.97 33.26 -31.14
N VAL A 131 23.89 32.30 -32.05
CA VAL A 131 24.53 30.98 -31.96
C VAL A 131 25.89 31.05 -32.69
N PRO A 132 27.01 30.61 -32.09
CA PRO A 132 28.24 30.32 -32.82
C PRO A 132 28.36 28.83 -33.20
N PRO A 133 29.21 28.50 -34.18
CA PRO A 133 29.14 27.26 -34.94
C PRO A 133 29.93 26.09 -34.34
N GLU A 134 29.61 24.92 -34.90
CA GLU A 134 30.17 23.59 -34.70
C GLU A 134 31.69 23.50 -34.87
N ASP A 135 32.29 22.56 -34.14
CA ASP A 135 33.45 21.82 -34.65
C ASP A 135 33.44 20.36 -34.15
N SER A 136 33.20 19.47 -35.12
CA SER A 136 34.08 18.36 -35.51
C SER A 136 34.57 17.34 -34.47
N ALA A 137 34.08 16.09 -34.60
CA ALA A 137 34.83 14.83 -34.74
C ALA A 137 34.04 13.64 -34.11
N SER A 138 33.46 12.76 -34.93
CA SER A 138 34.09 11.51 -35.38
C SER A 138 34.19 10.44 -34.28
N ASN A 139 33.29 9.45 -34.32
CA ASN A 139 33.67 8.06 -34.61
C ASN A 139 32.46 7.14 -34.73
N SER A 140 32.26 6.71 -35.97
CA SER A 140 31.44 5.61 -36.42
C SER A 140 32.00 4.28 -35.92
N VAL A 141 31.15 3.47 -35.27
CA VAL A 141 31.35 2.02 -35.20
C VAL A 141 30.07 1.35 -35.67
N HIS A 142 30.14 0.88 -36.92
CA HIS A 142 29.25 -0.12 -37.47
C HIS A 142 29.20 -1.37 -36.59
N THR A 143 28.02 -1.81 -36.18
CA THR A 143 27.80 -3.24 -35.91
C THR A 143 26.66 -3.74 -36.77
N ARG A 144 27.08 -4.20 -37.94
CA ARG A 144 26.35 -5.00 -38.93
C ARG A 144 26.00 -6.35 -38.30
N TRP A 145 24.72 -6.61 -38.04
CA TRP A 145 24.25 -7.99 -37.83
C TRP A 145 23.44 -8.42 -39.04
N SER A 146 23.99 -9.46 -39.65
CA SER A 146 23.58 -10.10 -40.88
C SER A 146 22.23 -10.78 -40.72
N SER A 147 21.36 -10.53 -41.69
CA SER A 147 20.28 -11.43 -42.11
C SER A 147 20.83 -12.82 -42.43
N TYR A 148 20.10 -13.88 -42.11
CA TYR A 148 19.78 -14.95 -43.07
C TYR A 148 18.39 -15.57 -42.79
N PRO A 149 17.74 -16.15 -43.82
CA PRO A 149 16.31 -16.39 -43.87
C PRO A 149 15.93 -17.89 -43.89
N THR A 150 14.61 -18.12 -43.92
CA THR A 150 13.90 -19.24 -44.56
C THR A 150 13.97 -20.63 -43.91
N GLN A 151 12.81 -21.17 -43.50
CA GLN A 151 12.23 -22.34 -44.18
C GLN A 151 10.72 -22.48 -43.92
N LEU A 152 9.98 -22.48 -45.04
CA LEU A 152 8.65 -23.05 -45.21
C LEU A 152 8.75 -24.59 -45.17
N GLU A 153 7.81 -25.24 -44.50
CA GLU A 153 7.42 -26.64 -44.78
C GLU A 153 5.93 -26.77 -44.40
N GLN A 154 5.03 -26.62 -45.36
CA GLN A 154 4.33 -27.67 -46.12
C GLN A 154 3.36 -28.54 -45.29
N GLN A 155 2.09 -28.49 -45.70
CA GLN A 155 0.95 -29.31 -45.25
C GLN A 155 1.14 -30.80 -45.56
N PRO A 156 0.25 -31.66 -45.03
CA PRO A 156 -0.69 -32.26 -45.98
C PRO A 156 -2.16 -32.26 -45.53
N THR A 157 -2.98 -31.93 -46.52
CA THR A 157 -4.42 -32.11 -46.66
C THR A 157 -4.78 -33.61 -46.64
N HIS A 158 -5.75 -33.99 -45.80
CA HIS A 158 -6.50 -35.23 -45.99
C HIS A 158 -7.98 -34.88 -46.19
N HIS A 159 -8.40 -34.98 -47.46
CA HIS A 159 -9.80 -35.14 -47.84
C HIS A 159 -10.16 -36.62 -47.69
N LEU A 160 -11.39 -36.94 -47.28
CA LEU A 160 -12.27 -37.89 -47.98
C LEU A 160 -13.72 -37.76 -47.43
N PRO A 161 -14.73 -38.15 -48.25
CA PRO A 161 -16.14 -37.81 -48.11
C PRO A 161 -16.98 -38.95 -47.52
N GLY A 162 -18.23 -38.67 -47.16
CA GLY A 162 -19.23 -39.75 -47.03
C GLY A 162 -20.48 -39.43 -46.23
N CYS A 163 -21.57 -39.19 -46.97
CA CYS A 163 -22.96 -39.53 -46.64
C CYS A 163 -23.72 -38.79 -45.51
N THR A 164 -24.50 -37.79 -45.95
CA THR A 164 -25.93 -37.62 -45.58
C THR A 164 -26.77 -38.81 -46.10
N PRO A 165 -28.05 -39.04 -45.70
CA PRO A 165 -29.00 -38.13 -45.06
C PRO A 165 -29.84 -38.74 -43.90
N HIS A 166 -30.50 -37.88 -43.11
CA HIS A 166 -31.96 -37.98 -42.86
C HIS A 166 -32.40 -36.67 -42.19
N ALA A 167 -32.98 -35.80 -43.01
CA ALA A 167 -33.53 -34.51 -42.60
C ALA A 167 -34.82 -34.72 -41.80
N THR A 168 -34.79 -34.40 -40.52
CA THR A 168 -36.00 -34.11 -39.73
C THR A 168 -36.10 -32.60 -39.65
N LEU A 169 -37.08 -32.05 -40.35
CA LEU A 169 -37.38 -30.61 -40.41
C LEU A 169 -37.92 -30.14 -39.05
N SER A 170 -37.02 -29.84 -38.12
CA SER A 170 -37.34 -29.11 -36.90
C SER A 170 -37.26 -27.62 -37.19
N LEU A 171 -38.38 -26.91 -37.06
CA LEU A 171 -38.45 -25.45 -37.17
C LEU A 171 -37.33 -24.80 -36.32
N PRO A 172 -36.55 -23.86 -36.88
CA PRO A 172 -35.57 -23.12 -36.11
C PRO A 172 -36.29 -22.19 -35.13
N THR A 173 -36.45 -22.65 -33.89
CA THR A 173 -36.76 -21.76 -32.77
C THR A 173 -35.74 -20.62 -32.80
N PRO A 174 -36.15 -19.34 -32.83
CA PRO A 174 -35.23 -18.22 -32.81
C PRO A 174 -34.46 -18.27 -31.48
N SER A 175 -33.30 -18.92 -31.52
CA SER A 175 -32.39 -19.07 -30.41
C SER A 175 -31.93 -17.67 -30.05
N ARG A 176 -32.50 -17.14 -28.96
CA ARG A 176 -32.10 -15.90 -28.31
C ARG A 176 -30.57 -15.89 -28.27
N PRO A 177 -29.90 -14.95 -28.96
CA PRO A 177 -28.45 -14.92 -28.95
C PRO A 177 -28.03 -14.86 -27.49
N PRO A 178 -27.12 -15.76 -27.04
CA PRO A 178 -26.64 -15.71 -25.67
C PRO A 178 -26.08 -14.31 -25.48
N SER A 179 -26.69 -13.52 -24.61
CA SER A 179 -26.14 -12.23 -24.21
C SER A 179 -24.93 -12.53 -23.33
N VAL A 180 -23.83 -12.88 -23.99
CA VAL A 180 -22.52 -12.97 -23.36
C VAL A 180 -22.14 -11.53 -23.04
N HIS A 181 -22.62 -11.05 -21.89
CA HIS A 181 -22.12 -9.82 -21.30
C HIS A 181 -20.67 -10.11 -20.91
N GLU A 182 -19.77 -9.86 -21.86
CA GLU A 182 -18.35 -9.96 -21.62
C GLU A 182 -18.00 -8.93 -20.54
N VAL A 183 -17.53 -9.42 -19.40
CA VAL A 183 -17.23 -8.55 -18.25
C VAL A 183 -15.98 -7.76 -18.59
N SER A 184 -16.17 -6.51 -19.00
CA SER A 184 -15.09 -5.56 -19.23
C SER A 184 -14.49 -5.12 -17.89
N CYS A 185 -13.17 -5.23 -17.76
CA CYS A 185 -12.40 -4.70 -16.64
C CYS A 185 -11.69 -3.40 -17.06
N GLN A 186 -11.30 -2.58 -16.07
CA GLN A 186 -10.58 -1.33 -16.31
C GLN A 186 -9.43 -1.21 -15.30
N ILE A 187 -8.27 -0.74 -15.77
CA ILE A 187 -7.09 -0.40 -14.94
C ILE A 187 -6.47 0.90 -15.44
N VAL A 188 -5.77 1.63 -14.58
CA VAL A 188 -5.03 2.83 -14.95
C VAL A 188 -3.52 2.54 -14.94
N VAL A 189 -2.87 2.72 -16.09
CA VAL A 189 -1.41 2.57 -16.25
C VAL A 189 -0.83 3.94 -16.59
N GLY A 190 -0.04 4.52 -15.68
CA GLY A 190 0.42 5.91 -15.82
C GLY A 190 -0.76 6.88 -15.85
N HIS A 191 -0.97 7.52 -16.99
CA HIS A 191 -2.07 8.47 -17.23
C HIS A 191 -3.18 7.92 -18.15
N GLU A 192 -3.12 6.63 -18.50
CA GLU A 192 -4.02 6.03 -19.46
C GLU A 192 -4.96 5.00 -18.81
N LEU A 193 -6.25 5.12 -19.13
CA LEU A 193 -7.26 4.12 -18.78
C LEU A 193 -7.23 2.99 -19.81
N ILE A 194 -6.96 1.78 -19.36
CA ILE A 194 -6.97 0.58 -20.19
C ILE A 194 -8.24 -0.22 -19.86
N VAL A 195 -9.06 -0.44 -20.88
CA VAL A 195 -10.24 -1.32 -20.81
C VAL A 195 -9.87 -2.66 -21.46
N TYR A 196 -10.14 -3.77 -20.80
CA TYR A 196 -9.78 -5.11 -21.27
C TYR A 196 -10.80 -6.16 -20.83
N ASN A 197 -10.93 -7.25 -21.59
CA ASN A 197 -11.80 -8.36 -21.22
C ASN A 197 -11.09 -9.38 -20.32
N ALA A 198 -11.85 -10.13 -19.54
CA ALA A 198 -11.33 -11.18 -18.66
C ALA A 198 -10.72 -12.35 -19.46
N GLY A 199 -9.46 -12.19 -19.89
CA GLY A 199 -8.75 -13.16 -20.73
C GLY A 199 -7.73 -12.50 -21.67
N ASP A 200 -7.90 -11.21 -21.94
CA ASP A 200 -7.04 -10.41 -22.81
C ASP A 200 -5.59 -10.32 -22.32
N ILE A 201 -5.42 -10.22 -20.99
CA ILE A 201 -4.12 -10.06 -20.36
C ILE A 201 -3.68 -11.42 -19.85
N GLN A 202 -2.70 -12.02 -20.52
CA GLN A 202 -2.15 -13.31 -20.16
C GLN A 202 -1.11 -13.17 -19.03
N PRO A 203 -1.05 -14.12 -18.08
CA PRO A 203 -0.01 -14.14 -17.06
C PRO A 203 1.37 -14.35 -17.70
N PRO A 204 2.46 -13.92 -17.03
CA PRO A 204 3.80 -14.07 -17.56
C PRO A 204 4.15 -15.55 -17.73
N THR A 205 4.63 -15.93 -18.92
CA THR A 205 5.02 -17.32 -19.21
C THR A 205 6.33 -17.71 -18.53
N ARG A 206 7.18 -16.73 -18.20
CA ARG A 206 8.48 -16.94 -17.56
C ARG A 206 8.49 -16.32 -16.17
N LYS A 207 9.03 -17.06 -15.20
CA LYS A 207 9.32 -16.52 -13.87
C LYS A 207 10.57 -15.66 -13.95
N LYS A 208 10.44 -14.34 -13.80
CA LYS A 208 11.59 -13.44 -13.65
C LYS A 208 12.15 -13.57 -12.24
N VAL A 209 13.45 -13.78 -12.15
CA VAL A 209 14.18 -13.94 -10.89
C VAL A 209 15.06 -12.71 -10.71
N TYR A 210 14.81 -11.94 -9.67
CA TYR A 210 15.47 -10.65 -9.47
C TYR A 210 16.89 -10.74 -8.90
N LYS A 211 17.41 -11.92 -8.51
CA LYS A 211 18.80 -12.18 -8.05
C LYS A 211 19.47 -11.04 -7.22
N ASN A 212 18.71 -10.31 -6.41
CA ASN A 212 19.12 -9.15 -5.59
C ASN A 212 19.25 -7.78 -6.31
N ASN A 213 18.77 -7.65 -7.54
CA ASN A 213 18.60 -6.38 -8.24
C ASN A 213 17.21 -5.82 -7.89
N ILE A 214 17.16 -5.08 -6.78
CA ILE A 214 15.92 -4.48 -6.25
C ILE A 214 15.51 -3.28 -7.09
N GLU A 215 16.47 -2.61 -7.71
CA GLU A 215 16.28 -1.49 -8.62
C GLU A 215 15.48 -1.93 -9.86
N MET A 216 15.86 -3.05 -10.48
CA MET A 216 15.10 -3.63 -11.59
C MET A 216 13.73 -4.15 -11.14
N LEU A 217 13.61 -4.64 -9.90
CA LEU A 217 12.30 -4.99 -9.35
C LEU A 217 11.43 -3.75 -9.19
N LEU A 218 11.99 -2.63 -8.73
CA LEU A 218 11.28 -1.36 -8.57
C LEU A 218 10.81 -0.81 -9.91
N GLU A 219 11.67 -0.87 -10.92
CA GLU A 219 11.34 -0.47 -12.29
C GLU A 219 10.18 -1.30 -12.85
N ASP A 220 10.26 -2.63 -12.80
CA ASP A 220 9.16 -3.51 -13.22
C ASP A 220 7.88 -3.30 -12.37
N TRP A 221 8.05 -2.92 -11.10
CA TRP A 221 6.94 -2.67 -10.17
C TRP A 221 6.13 -1.44 -10.54
N GLU A 222 6.81 -0.36 -10.95
CA GLU A 222 6.18 0.92 -11.27
C GLU A 222 5.83 1.07 -12.75
N CYS A 223 6.74 0.65 -13.64
CA CYS A 223 6.65 0.86 -15.08
C CYS A 223 6.24 -0.40 -15.84
N GLY A 224 6.39 -1.58 -15.22
CA GLY A 224 6.19 -2.86 -15.91
C GLY A 224 7.37 -3.24 -16.79
N SER A 225 7.27 -4.39 -17.43
CA SER A 225 8.30 -4.91 -18.34
C SER A 225 7.66 -5.52 -19.57
N HIS A 226 8.18 -5.15 -20.75
CA HIS A 226 7.73 -5.71 -22.04
C HIS A 226 7.93 -7.22 -22.15
N ASP A 227 8.85 -7.78 -21.36
CA ASP A 227 9.16 -9.21 -21.33
C ASP A 227 8.26 -10.01 -20.39
N LEU A 228 7.50 -9.33 -19.52
CA LEU A 228 6.65 -9.97 -18.51
C LEU A 228 5.19 -10.02 -18.93
N VAL A 229 4.51 -8.88 -18.82
CA VAL A 229 3.07 -8.74 -19.07
C VAL A 229 2.89 -7.44 -19.82
N LYS A 230 2.24 -7.53 -20.98
CA LYS A 230 1.91 -6.38 -21.82
C LYS A 230 0.50 -6.53 -22.36
N TYR A 231 -0.16 -5.41 -22.59
CA TYR A 231 -1.44 -5.34 -23.27
C TYR A 231 -1.40 -4.23 -24.31
N GLN A 232 -1.78 -4.57 -25.55
CA GLN A 232 -1.70 -3.64 -26.70
C GLN A 232 -0.32 -2.96 -26.83
N GLY A 233 0.75 -3.73 -26.61
CA GLY A 233 2.14 -3.25 -26.66
C GLY A 233 2.62 -2.50 -25.41
N LYS A 234 1.72 -2.12 -24.49
CA LYS A 234 2.07 -1.37 -23.26
C LYS A 234 2.44 -2.32 -22.12
N PRO A 235 3.55 -2.10 -21.41
CA PRO A 235 3.94 -2.92 -20.28
C PRO A 235 2.98 -2.69 -19.10
N ILE A 236 2.66 -3.75 -18.38
CA ILE A 236 1.77 -3.69 -17.21
C ILE A 236 2.62 -3.78 -15.93
N PRO A 237 2.62 -2.72 -15.09
CA PRO A 237 3.31 -2.70 -13.80
C PRO A 237 2.92 -3.86 -12.87
N ILE A 238 3.90 -4.44 -12.17
CA ILE A 238 3.63 -5.55 -11.24
C ILE A 238 2.59 -5.17 -10.18
N ARG A 239 2.59 -3.92 -9.71
CA ARG A 239 1.62 -3.44 -8.69
C ARG A 239 0.15 -3.62 -9.08
N LEU A 240 -0.16 -3.72 -10.37
CA LEU A 240 -1.53 -3.92 -10.88
C LEU A 240 -1.90 -5.39 -11.06
N TRP A 241 -0.94 -6.32 -10.94
CA TRP A 241 -1.16 -7.75 -11.20
C TRP A 241 -2.19 -8.38 -10.28
N ARG A 242 -2.33 -7.88 -9.04
CA ARG A 242 -3.38 -8.34 -8.11
C ARG A 242 -4.77 -8.10 -8.68
N GLU A 243 -5.04 -6.90 -9.15
CA GLU A 243 -6.35 -6.50 -9.69
C GLU A 243 -6.68 -7.28 -10.96
N ILE A 244 -5.68 -7.46 -11.83
CA ILE A 244 -5.84 -8.13 -13.12
C ILE A 244 -6.03 -9.64 -12.95
N PHE A 245 -5.11 -10.31 -12.26
CA PHE A 245 -5.03 -11.78 -12.28
C PHE A 245 -5.83 -12.45 -11.18
N ARG A 246 -6.23 -11.76 -10.10
CA ARG A 246 -7.02 -12.37 -9.02
C ARG A 246 -8.33 -12.96 -9.55
N ARG A 247 -8.98 -12.28 -10.50
CA ARG A 247 -10.23 -12.72 -11.12
C ARG A 247 -10.01 -13.52 -12.40
N SER A 248 -9.27 -12.96 -13.37
CA SER A 248 -9.11 -13.56 -14.69
C SER A 248 -8.27 -14.84 -14.71
N HIS A 249 -7.27 -14.95 -13.81
CA HIS A 249 -6.30 -16.03 -13.79
C HIS A 249 -6.05 -16.53 -12.36
N SER A 250 -7.13 -16.91 -11.66
CA SER A 250 -7.08 -17.23 -10.22
C SER A 250 -6.10 -18.36 -9.87
N ALA A 251 -5.85 -19.32 -10.77
CA ALA A 251 -4.87 -20.38 -10.57
C ALA A 251 -3.43 -19.83 -10.53
N PHE A 252 -3.07 -18.97 -11.49
CA PHE A 252 -1.78 -18.28 -11.49
C PHE A 252 -1.65 -17.41 -10.22
N TRP A 253 -2.65 -16.59 -9.93
CA TRP A 253 -2.62 -15.67 -8.80
C TRP A 253 -2.41 -16.39 -7.48
N ARG A 254 -3.10 -17.52 -7.23
CA ARG A 254 -2.91 -18.35 -6.03
C ARG A 254 -1.45 -18.77 -5.84
N THR A 255 -0.75 -19.12 -6.91
CA THR A 255 0.67 -19.51 -6.84
C THR A 255 1.62 -18.32 -6.71
N TYR A 256 1.25 -17.16 -7.26
CA TYR A 256 2.09 -15.97 -7.30
C TYR A 256 1.91 -15.03 -6.10
N THR A 257 0.79 -15.12 -5.37
CA THR A 257 0.43 -14.23 -4.26
C THR A 257 1.55 -14.10 -3.22
N LYS A 258 2.24 -15.20 -2.90
CA LYS A 258 3.38 -15.16 -1.97
C LYS A 258 4.52 -14.29 -2.49
N ASN A 259 4.98 -14.54 -3.72
CA ASN A 259 6.06 -13.75 -4.33
C ASN A 259 5.67 -12.29 -4.45
N TYR A 260 4.43 -12.01 -4.87
CA TYR A 260 3.90 -10.66 -4.93
C TYR A 260 3.97 -9.94 -3.58
N SER A 261 3.53 -10.60 -2.49
CA SER A 261 3.58 -10.02 -1.15
C SER A 261 5.00 -9.75 -0.66
N GLU A 262 5.96 -10.62 -1.00
CA GLU A 262 7.37 -10.43 -0.65
C GLU A 262 8.00 -9.30 -1.47
N GLN A 263 7.73 -9.23 -2.77
CA GLN A 263 8.18 -8.13 -3.63
C GLN A 263 7.64 -6.79 -3.17
N ARG A 264 6.33 -6.72 -2.89
CA ARG A 264 5.68 -5.53 -2.35
C ARG A 264 6.38 -5.07 -1.07
N LEU A 265 6.57 -5.97 -0.10
CA LEU A 265 7.21 -5.65 1.17
C LEU A 265 8.61 -5.07 0.95
N VAL A 266 9.44 -5.72 0.12
CA VAL A 266 10.80 -5.28 -0.15
C VAL A 266 10.81 -3.91 -0.85
N ILE A 267 9.95 -3.69 -1.84
CA ILE A 267 9.82 -2.39 -2.51
C ILE A 267 9.35 -1.29 -1.55
N SER A 268 8.37 -1.58 -0.70
CA SER A 268 7.87 -0.63 0.29
C SER A 268 8.95 -0.24 1.31
N ILE A 269 9.76 -1.20 1.77
CA ILE A 269 10.91 -0.92 2.65
C ILE A 269 12.01 -0.17 1.90
N TYR A 270 12.31 -0.55 0.65
CA TYR A 270 13.31 0.13 -0.18
C TYR A 270 12.99 1.62 -0.35
N LYS A 271 11.73 1.95 -0.68
CA LYS A 271 11.25 3.34 -0.80
C LYS A 271 11.28 4.14 0.50
N TRP A 272 11.37 3.48 1.65
CA TRP A 272 11.44 4.14 2.95
C TRP A 272 12.85 4.66 3.27
N TYR A 273 13.89 4.13 2.60
CA TYR A 273 15.24 4.67 2.70
C TYR A 273 15.39 5.89 1.78
N SER A 274 16.13 6.90 2.24
CA SER A 274 16.39 8.12 1.46
C SER A 274 17.23 7.88 0.22
N THR A 275 18.13 6.87 0.25
CA THR A 275 19.02 6.53 -0.87
C THR A 275 19.18 5.02 -1.02
N PRO A 276 19.48 4.54 -2.24
CA PRO A 276 19.81 3.13 -2.49
C PRO A 276 20.99 2.63 -1.63
N ASP A 277 22.00 3.47 -1.41
CA ASP A 277 23.17 3.11 -0.62
C ASP A 277 22.83 2.90 0.86
N ALA A 278 21.94 3.73 1.42
CA ALA A 278 21.46 3.56 2.79
C ALA A 278 20.70 2.24 2.96
N PHE A 279 19.89 1.87 1.95
CA PHE A 279 19.26 0.55 1.91
C PHE A 279 20.34 -0.55 1.87
N TRP A 280 21.30 -0.48 0.96
CA TRP A 280 22.30 -1.54 0.82
C TRP A 280 23.28 -1.64 1.98
N ALA A 281 23.54 -0.56 2.71
CA ALA A 281 24.29 -0.60 3.96
C ALA A 281 23.62 -1.52 4.99
N ASP A 282 22.30 -1.44 5.11
CA ASP A 282 21.52 -2.32 5.96
C ASP A 282 21.34 -3.72 5.34
N PHE A 283 21.14 -3.82 4.03
CA PHE A 283 20.82 -5.09 3.37
C PHE A 283 22.04 -5.83 2.80
N SER A 284 23.22 -5.55 3.34
CA SER A 284 24.47 -6.27 3.06
C SER A 284 25.05 -6.90 4.32
N ARG A 285 25.93 -7.88 4.14
CA ARG A 285 26.70 -8.51 5.23
C ARG A 285 28.18 -8.48 4.89
N ARG A 286 29.01 -8.37 5.93
CA ARG A 286 30.45 -8.53 5.82
C ARG A 286 30.75 -10.02 5.60
N VAL A 287 31.45 -10.34 4.52
CA VAL A 287 31.89 -11.71 4.23
C VAL A 287 33.40 -11.76 4.23
N SER A 288 33.98 -12.37 5.26
CA SER A 288 35.41 -12.63 5.31
C SER A 288 35.72 -13.82 4.41
N ARG A 289 36.55 -13.59 3.38
CA ARG A 289 37.11 -14.66 2.56
C ARG A 289 38.54 -14.88 3.06
N LYS A 290 38.91 -16.14 3.29
CA LYS A 290 40.11 -16.58 4.03
C LYS A 290 41.47 -15.94 3.65
N ASN A 291 41.59 -15.12 2.61
CA ASN A 291 42.81 -14.42 2.19
C ASN A 291 42.51 -13.09 1.45
N ARG A 292 41.39 -12.42 1.74
CA ARG A 292 41.04 -11.12 1.13
C ARG A 292 40.46 -10.17 2.15
N ASP A 293 40.57 -8.88 1.84
CA ASP A 293 39.87 -7.81 2.53
C ASP A 293 38.38 -8.14 2.65
N ASP A 294 37.78 -7.68 3.74
CA ASP A 294 36.38 -7.91 3.98
C ASP A 294 35.53 -7.19 2.93
N ILE A 295 34.76 -7.96 2.18
CA ILE A 295 33.86 -7.45 1.16
C ILE A 295 32.45 -7.42 1.74
N TRP A 296 31.75 -6.30 1.52
CA TRP A 296 30.32 -6.21 1.76
C TRP A 296 29.56 -6.89 0.63
N GLU A 297 28.87 -7.99 0.94
CA GLU A 297 28.04 -8.73 0.00
C GLU A 297 26.56 -8.47 0.29
N ARG A 298 25.79 -8.10 -0.74
CA ARG A 298 24.32 -7.96 -0.63
C ARG A 298 23.69 -9.27 -0.15
N LEU A 299 22.71 -9.19 0.73
CA LEU A 299 21.99 -10.37 1.21
C LEU A 299 21.29 -11.10 0.04
N PRO A 300 21.20 -12.44 0.06
CA PRO A 300 20.36 -13.15 -0.90
C PRO A 300 18.88 -12.78 -0.70
N TRP A 301 18.05 -12.89 -1.75
CA TRP A 301 16.61 -12.54 -1.70
C TRP A 301 15.89 -12.98 -0.43
N LYS A 302 16.07 -14.23 0.00
CA LYS A 302 15.46 -14.74 1.25
C LYS A 302 15.87 -13.92 2.48
N GLY A 303 17.16 -13.57 2.58
CA GLY A 303 17.69 -12.72 3.66
C GLY A 303 17.21 -11.28 3.54
N ILE A 304 17.02 -10.75 2.33
CA ILE A 304 16.41 -9.43 2.12
C ILE A 304 14.97 -9.44 2.64
N VAL A 305 14.16 -10.42 2.26
CA VAL A 305 12.76 -10.53 2.72
C VAL A 305 12.68 -10.67 4.25
N GLU A 306 13.52 -11.49 4.85
CA GLU A 306 13.57 -11.69 6.31
C GLU A 306 13.95 -10.39 7.04
N LYS A 307 14.99 -9.69 6.58
CA LYS A 307 15.39 -8.41 7.16
C LYS A 307 14.34 -7.31 6.94
N ALA A 308 13.64 -7.31 5.81
CA ALA A 308 12.54 -6.39 5.54
C ALA A 308 11.33 -6.65 6.46
N ARG A 309 11.00 -7.91 6.75
CA ARG A 309 9.96 -8.27 7.74
C ARG A 309 10.35 -7.79 9.14
N GLU A 310 11.60 -7.98 9.53
CA GLU A 310 12.11 -7.53 10.81
C GLU A 310 12.01 -6.01 10.96
N LYS A 311 12.50 -5.25 9.97
CA LYS A 311 12.40 -3.79 9.96
C LYS A 311 10.94 -3.33 10.07
N ARG A 312 10.02 -3.91 9.29
CA ARG A 312 8.59 -3.60 9.39
C ARG A 312 8.04 -3.89 10.79
N ARG A 313 8.39 -5.03 11.37
CA ARG A 313 7.96 -5.42 12.72
C ARG A 313 8.35 -4.37 13.75
N VAL A 314 9.62 -3.96 13.77
CA VAL A 314 10.12 -2.93 14.69
C VAL A 314 9.35 -1.61 14.51
N ILE A 315 9.19 -1.13 13.27
CA ILE A 315 8.45 0.10 12.98
C ILE A 315 6.98 0.02 13.44
N ASP A 316 6.33 -1.13 13.20
CA ASP A 316 4.93 -1.34 13.63
C ASP A 316 4.83 -1.46 15.16
N GLU A 317 5.79 -2.07 15.85
CA GLU A 317 5.83 -2.16 17.31
C GLU A 317 6.04 -0.79 17.97
N GLU A 318 6.96 0.02 17.45
CA GLU A 318 7.20 1.40 17.90
C GLU A 318 5.93 2.25 17.74
N ALA A 319 5.32 2.23 16.55
CA ALA A 319 4.09 2.97 16.29
C ALA A 319 2.91 2.49 17.14
N ALA A 320 2.79 1.18 17.38
CA ALA A 320 1.75 0.64 18.25
C ALA A 320 1.96 1.02 19.73
N THR A 321 3.22 1.09 20.17
CA THR A 321 3.59 1.54 21.52
C THR A 321 3.26 3.02 21.70
N GLU A 322 3.62 3.85 20.72
CA GLU A 322 3.27 5.27 20.70
C GLU A 322 1.75 5.47 20.71
N ALA A 323 1.01 4.70 19.92
CA ALA A 323 -0.44 4.73 19.89
C ALA A 323 -1.07 4.41 21.25
N ARG A 324 -0.58 3.35 21.92
CA ARG A 324 -1.05 2.96 23.26
C ARG A 324 -0.77 4.03 24.31
N ALA A 325 0.39 4.67 24.25
CA ALA A 325 0.75 5.74 25.16
C ALA A 325 -0.13 6.99 24.92
N ARG A 326 -0.33 7.37 23.65
CA ARG A 326 -1.06 8.58 23.27
C ARG A 326 -2.56 8.49 23.52
N TYR A 327 -3.16 7.34 23.21
CA TYR A 327 -4.60 7.11 23.36
C TYR A 327 -4.93 6.32 24.63
N TYR A 328 -4.07 6.31 25.65
CA TYR A 328 -4.21 5.40 26.81
C TYR A 328 -5.62 5.29 27.39
N MET A 329 -6.36 6.41 27.52
CA MET A 329 -7.75 6.44 27.99
C MET A 329 -8.75 5.89 26.96
N ASP A 330 -8.62 6.32 25.70
CA ASP A 330 -9.60 6.03 24.63
C ASP A 330 -9.16 4.87 23.72
N PHE A 331 -8.12 4.13 24.10
CA PHE A 331 -7.46 3.15 23.22
C PHE A 331 -8.45 2.07 22.76
N ASN A 332 -9.27 1.58 23.70
CA ASN A 332 -10.28 0.57 23.45
C ASN A 332 -11.47 1.07 22.64
N GLU A 333 -11.60 2.38 22.41
CA GLU A 333 -12.63 2.95 21.54
C GLU A 333 -12.05 3.20 20.14
N VAL A 334 -10.89 3.86 20.09
CA VAL A 334 -10.23 4.30 18.85
C VAL A 334 -9.66 3.13 18.04
N PHE A 335 -9.10 2.12 18.71
CA PHE A 335 -8.43 0.98 18.07
C PHE A 335 -9.31 -0.26 18.06
N THR A 336 -10.52 -0.14 17.53
CA THR A 336 -11.48 -1.23 17.39
C THR A 336 -11.83 -1.54 15.94
N TYR A 337 -12.37 -2.74 15.74
CA TYR A 337 -13.03 -3.16 14.52
C TYR A 337 -14.34 -3.90 14.86
N ARG A 338 -15.27 -3.95 13.90
CA ARG A 338 -16.50 -4.72 14.02
C ARG A 338 -16.28 -6.11 13.45
N GLU A 339 -16.63 -7.13 14.21
CA GLU A 339 -16.64 -8.53 13.76
C GLU A 339 -18.05 -9.09 14.01
N GLY A 340 -18.90 -9.05 12.98
CA GLY A 340 -20.33 -9.31 13.11
C GLY A 340 -21.03 -8.21 13.94
N SER A 341 -21.70 -8.59 15.02
CA SER A 341 -22.35 -7.66 15.96
C SER A 341 -21.45 -7.19 17.10
N GLU A 342 -20.26 -7.78 17.25
CA GLU A 342 -19.34 -7.45 18.34
C GLU A 342 -18.30 -6.41 17.92
N THR A 343 -17.93 -5.55 18.85
CA THR A 343 -16.80 -4.62 18.70
C THR A 343 -15.59 -5.20 19.41
N LYS A 344 -14.48 -5.40 18.69
CA LYS A 344 -13.24 -5.97 19.23
C LYS A 344 -12.10 -4.97 19.11
N VAL A 345 -11.22 -4.98 20.10
CA VAL A 345 -10.00 -4.15 20.11
C VAL A 345 -8.92 -4.83 19.27
N PHE A 346 -8.18 -4.06 18.48
CA PHE A 346 -7.03 -4.57 17.75
C PHE A 346 -5.95 -5.07 18.71
N SER A 347 -5.59 -6.34 18.58
CA SER A 347 -4.51 -6.96 19.36
C SER A 347 -3.15 -6.92 18.66
N SER A 348 -3.15 -6.94 17.32
CA SER A 348 -1.93 -6.99 16.51
C SER A 348 -1.24 -5.61 16.46
N PRO A 349 0.07 -5.51 16.78
CA PRO A 349 0.83 -4.26 16.64
C PRO A 349 0.71 -3.66 15.25
N ARG A 350 0.73 -4.50 14.21
CA ARG A 350 0.57 -4.07 12.82
C ARG A 350 -0.76 -3.33 12.57
N LYS A 351 -1.89 -3.89 13.02
CA LYS A 351 -3.22 -3.26 12.85
C LYS A 351 -3.32 -1.96 13.65
N ILE A 352 -2.81 -1.96 14.88
CA ILE A 352 -2.74 -0.76 15.73
C ILE A 352 -1.92 0.33 15.04
N ALA A 353 -0.72 0.00 14.57
CA ALA A 353 0.19 0.93 13.90
C ALA A 353 -0.41 1.52 12.61
N SER A 354 -1.06 0.69 11.79
CA SER A 354 -1.74 1.14 10.57
C SER A 354 -2.87 2.14 10.89
N LYS A 355 -3.74 1.80 11.86
CA LYS A 355 -4.81 2.72 12.32
C LYS A 355 -4.22 4.00 12.91
N TYR A 356 -3.15 3.90 13.70
CA TYR A 356 -2.49 5.04 14.33
C TYR A 356 -1.95 6.03 13.29
N ARG A 357 -1.23 5.52 12.28
CA ARG A 357 -0.70 6.33 11.19
C ARG A 357 -1.83 6.99 10.41
N SER A 358 -2.89 6.24 10.08
CA SER A 358 -4.08 6.77 9.40
C SER A 358 -4.73 7.93 10.18
N LEU A 359 -4.88 7.80 11.50
CA LEU A 359 -5.39 8.89 12.36
C LEU A 359 -4.50 10.14 12.34
N ARG A 360 -3.20 9.96 12.12
CA ARG A 360 -2.24 11.06 11.97
C ARG A 360 -2.13 11.62 10.55
N GLY A 361 -2.95 11.14 9.60
CA GLY A 361 -2.84 11.51 8.19
C GLY A 361 -1.53 11.04 7.54
N SER A 362 -0.87 10.04 8.11
CA SER A 362 0.31 9.40 7.54
C SER A 362 -0.03 7.99 7.10
N THR A 363 0.57 7.50 6.03
CA THR A 363 0.39 6.12 5.57
C THR A 363 1.73 5.57 5.16
N MET A 364 2.09 4.39 5.65
CA MET A 364 3.26 3.67 5.13
C MET A 364 2.90 3.00 3.80
N PRO A 365 3.88 2.78 2.89
CA PRO A 365 3.62 2.12 1.62
C PRO A 365 3.07 0.67 1.75
N TRP A 366 3.15 0.07 2.94
CA TRP A 366 2.58 -1.24 3.28
C TRP A 366 1.27 -1.19 4.08
N ASP A 367 0.72 -0.01 4.38
CA ASP A 367 -0.55 0.13 5.12
C ASP A 367 -1.78 -0.05 4.23
N ASN A 368 -1.65 0.17 2.91
CA ASN A 368 -2.71 -0.03 1.91
C ASN A 368 -3.02 -1.53 1.69
N GLU A 369 -2.83 -2.39 2.68
CA GLU A 369 -2.98 -3.85 2.60
C GLU A 369 -4.38 -4.33 2.98
N GLU A 370 -5.17 -3.56 3.72
CA GLU A 370 -6.34 -4.10 4.46
C GLU A 370 -7.72 -3.66 3.97
N VAL A 371 -7.83 -2.70 3.06
CA VAL A 371 -9.16 -2.12 2.72
C VAL A 371 -10.05 -3.05 1.86
N GLU A 372 -9.56 -4.18 1.32
CA GLU A 372 -10.31 -4.94 0.30
C GLU A 372 -10.48 -6.45 0.58
N GLY A 373 -10.61 -6.84 1.84
CA GLY A 373 -10.61 -8.25 2.23
C GLY A 373 -11.68 -8.72 3.23
N GLU A 374 -12.50 -7.84 3.80
CA GLU A 374 -13.48 -8.21 4.84
C GLU A 374 -14.95 -8.21 4.38
N GLU A 375 -15.21 -8.30 3.07
CA GLU A 375 -16.51 -8.75 2.56
C GLU A 375 -16.32 -10.06 1.78
N ALA A 376 -16.55 -11.18 2.47
CA ALA A 376 -16.68 -12.51 1.87
C ALA A 376 -17.87 -13.23 2.51
#